data_AF-A0A820ZN14-F1
#
_entry.id   AF-A0A820ZN14-F1
#
_cell.length_a   1.000
_cell.length_b   1.000
_cell.length_c   1.000
_cell.angle_alpha   90.00
_cell.angle_beta   90.00
_cell.angle_gamma   90.00
#
_symmetry.space_group_name_H-M   'P 1'
#
loop_
_entity.id
_entity.type
_entity.pdbx_description
1 polymer ?
#
loop_
_entity_poly.entity_id
_entity_poly.type
_entity_poly.pdbx_seq_one_letter_code
_entity_poly.pdbx_strand_id
1 'polypeptide(L)'
;MNGNGYLHHPSSVGILACELYIPSLYVDQSSLEIYDNVSKGKYTIGLGQQRMSLCSDHEDICSLCLTVLSRLLDQTGVHPQQIGRLDVGTETIVDKAKSIKTVLMQLFVDHGNTDVEGVDNINACYGGTAAIFNAIHWIESSFWDGRYAVVVMGDIAVYAKGNARPTGGAGACALLIGPNAPIVFEP
;
A
#
# COMPACT_ATOMS: atom_id res chain seq x y z
N MET A 1 -40.44 14.31 23.54
CA MET A 1 -39.38 15.03 22.80
C MET A 1 -38.52 13.97 22.15
N ASN A 2 -38.41 14.03 20.83
CA ASN A 2 -38.12 12.90 19.95
C ASN A 2 -36.74 12.25 20.20
N GLY A 3 -36.77 10.92 20.31
CA GLY A 3 -35.59 10.08 20.19
C GLY A 3 -35.12 10.01 18.74
N ASN A 4 -33.83 10.24 18.54
CA ASN A 4 -33.01 9.72 17.45
C ASN A 4 -31.55 10.05 17.81
N GLY A 5 -31.01 9.28 18.75
CA GLY A 5 -29.59 9.30 19.15
C GLY A 5 -28.83 8.11 18.57
N TYR A 6 -29.25 7.58 17.41
CA TYR A 6 -28.45 6.60 16.71
C TYR A 6 -27.30 7.36 16.05
N LEU A 7 -26.09 7.20 16.58
CA LEU A 7 -24.85 7.46 15.85
C LEU A 7 -25.01 6.81 14.48
N HIS A 8 -25.04 7.62 13.42
CA HIS A 8 -25.13 7.12 12.05
C HIS A 8 -23.88 6.26 11.80
N HIS A 9 -24.04 4.94 11.81
CA HIS A 9 -23.00 4.05 11.31
C HIS A 9 -22.71 4.44 9.85
N PRO A 10 -21.44 4.58 9.46
CA PRO A 10 -21.10 4.89 8.09
C PRO A 10 -21.62 3.80 7.17
N SER A 11 -22.35 4.19 6.13
CA SER A 11 -22.88 3.26 5.14
C SER A 11 -21.84 3.00 4.04
N SER A 12 -21.81 1.77 3.54
CA SER A 12 -21.04 1.39 2.35
C SER A 12 -19.56 1.74 2.48
N VAL A 13 -18.94 1.35 3.59
CA VAL A 13 -17.50 1.55 3.82
C VAL A 13 -16.69 0.68 2.86
N GLY A 14 -15.67 1.27 2.25
CA GLY A 14 -14.78 0.55 1.37
C GLY A 14 -13.80 1.45 0.63
N ILE A 15 -13.34 1.00 -0.53
CA ILE A 15 -12.29 1.66 -1.31
C ILE A 15 -12.90 2.75 -2.19
N LEU A 16 -12.52 4.00 -1.93
CA LEU A 16 -12.91 5.20 -2.69
C LEU A 16 -12.01 5.43 -3.91
N ALA A 17 -10.71 5.22 -3.75
CA ALA A 17 -9.71 5.40 -4.80
C ALA A 17 -8.52 4.47 -4.59
N CYS A 18 -7.81 4.18 -5.67
CA CYS A 18 -6.64 3.31 -5.69
C CYS A 18 -5.59 3.93 -6.62
N GLU A 19 -4.34 3.97 -6.19
CA GLU A 19 -3.20 4.41 -7.00
C GLU A 19 -2.07 3.38 -6.91
N LEU A 20 -1.35 3.19 -8.01
CA LEU A 20 -0.28 2.20 -8.14
C LEU A 20 1.02 2.84 -8.63
N TYR A 21 2.13 2.48 -7.98
CA TYR A 21 3.47 2.80 -8.43
C TYR A 21 4.28 1.51 -8.64
N ILE A 22 4.82 1.36 -9.84
CA ILE A 22 5.78 0.30 -10.19
C ILE A 22 7.06 0.99 -10.69
N PRO A 23 8.25 0.61 -10.20
CA PRO A 23 9.52 1.12 -10.71
C PRO A 23 9.62 0.97 -12.23
N SER A 24 10.28 1.94 -12.87
CA SER A 24 10.40 1.98 -14.34
C SER A 24 11.39 0.94 -14.89
N LEU A 25 12.34 0.48 -14.08
CA LEU A 25 13.30 -0.55 -14.47
C LEU A 25 12.68 -1.94 -14.35
N TYR A 26 12.94 -2.76 -15.37
CA TYR A 26 12.57 -4.17 -15.38
C TYR A 26 13.62 -5.01 -16.07
N VAL A 27 13.61 -6.31 -15.78
CA VAL A 27 14.30 -7.33 -16.55
C VAL A 27 13.29 -8.19 -17.29
N ASP A 28 13.53 -8.45 -18.57
CA ASP A 28 12.72 -9.37 -19.36
C ASP A 28 13.03 -10.82 -18.96
N GLN A 29 11.99 -11.59 -18.67
CA GLN A 29 12.15 -12.96 -18.15
C GLN A 29 12.77 -13.89 -19.20
N SER A 30 12.54 -13.67 -20.50
CA SER A 30 13.20 -14.45 -21.55
C SER A 30 14.71 -14.16 -21.61
N SER A 31 15.10 -12.91 -21.34
CA SER A 31 16.52 -12.54 -21.22
C SER A 31 17.15 -13.13 -19.96
N LEU A 32 16.40 -13.19 -18.85
CA LEU A 32 16.85 -13.81 -17.62
C LEU A 32 16.98 -15.34 -17.74
N GLU A 33 16.11 -16.01 -18.52
CA GLU A 33 16.23 -17.44 -18.84
C GLU A 33 17.57 -17.75 -19.54
N ILE A 34 17.95 -16.92 -20.51
CA ILE A 34 19.22 -17.04 -21.24
C ILE A 34 20.39 -16.81 -20.27
N TYR A 35 20.32 -15.76 -19.46
CA TYR A 35 21.37 -15.41 -18.49
C TYR A 35 21.60 -16.50 -17.45
N ASP A 36 20.53 -17.10 -16.92
CA ASP A 36 20.61 -18.18 -15.93
C ASP A 36 20.91 -19.55 -16.54
N ASN A 37 21.01 -19.64 -17.87
CA ASN A 37 21.23 -20.88 -18.63
C ASN A 37 20.19 -21.97 -18.30
N VAL A 38 18.92 -21.57 -18.29
CA VAL A 38 17.79 -22.49 -18.08
C VAL A 38 17.05 -22.76 -19.40
N SER A 39 16.21 -23.80 -19.41
CA SER A 39 15.40 -24.11 -20.59
C SER A 39 14.46 -22.95 -20.94
N LYS A 40 14.34 -22.64 -22.24
CA LYS A 40 13.36 -21.69 -22.76
C LYS A 40 11.96 -22.02 -22.24
N GLY A 41 11.26 -21.01 -21.74
CA GLY A 41 9.92 -21.18 -21.19
C GLY A 41 9.89 -21.49 -19.69
N LYS A 42 11.03 -21.73 -19.02
CA LYS A 42 11.04 -22.03 -17.58
C LYS A 42 10.37 -20.91 -16.76
N TYR A 43 10.64 -19.65 -17.08
CA TYR A 43 10.09 -18.50 -16.37
C TYR A 43 8.84 -17.98 -17.08
N THR A 44 8.91 -17.83 -18.41
CA THR A 44 7.82 -17.25 -19.20
C THR A 44 6.58 -18.12 -19.31
N ILE A 45 6.73 -19.44 -19.32
CA ILE A 45 5.62 -20.41 -19.37
C ILE A 45 5.46 -21.09 -18.00
N GLY A 46 6.56 -21.59 -17.41
CA GLY A 46 6.52 -22.32 -16.15
C GLY A 46 6.06 -21.47 -14.96
N LEU A 47 6.51 -20.21 -14.88
CA LEU A 47 6.03 -19.26 -13.87
C LEU A 47 4.95 -18.31 -14.42
N GLY A 48 4.76 -18.24 -15.74
CA GLY A 48 3.87 -17.28 -16.39
C GLY A 48 4.36 -15.82 -16.34
N GLN A 49 5.63 -15.59 -15.97
CA GLN A 49 6.17 -14.25 -15.76
C GLN A 49 6.81 -13.70 -17.03
N GLN A 50 6.47 -12.48 -17.42
CA GLN A 50 7.03 -11.83 -18.63
C GLN A 50 8.15 -10.85 -18.31
N ARG A 51 7.96 -10.03 -17.28
CA ARG A 51 8.91 -8.99 -16.84
C ARG A 51 8.90 -8.92 -15.33
N MET A 52 10.05 -8.60 -14.74
CA MET A 52 10.20 -8.41 -13.30
C MET A 52 10.69 -6.99 -13.04
N SER A 53 9.91 -6.18 -12.32
CA SER A 53 10.30 -4.84 -11.92
C SER A 53 11.40 -4.88 -10.85
N LEU A 54 12.24 -3.85 -10.83
CA LEU A 54 13.34 -3.71 -9.87
C LEU A 54 13.57 -2.24 -9.54
N CYS A 55 13.91 -1.98 -8.28
CA CYS A 55 14.36 -0.66 -7.85
C CYS A 55 15.81 -0.43 -8.29
N SER A 56 16.10 0.81 -8.73
CA SER A 56 17.48 1.30 -8.80
C SER A 56 18.01 1.64 -7.39
N ASP A 57 19.25 2.12 -7.31
CA ASP A 57 19.81 2.70 -6.08
C ASP A 57 19.15 4.03 -5.67
N HIS A 58 18.29 4.61 -6.52
CA HIS A 58 17.50 5.80 -6.24
C HIS A 58 16.10 5.50 -5.68
N GLU A 59 15.70 4.23 -5.60
CA GLU A 59 14.38 3.82 -5.13
C GLU A 59 14.50 2.83 -3.97
N ASP A 60 13.84 3.13 -2.87
CA ASP A 60 13.64 2.24 -1.73
C ASP A 60 12.16 2.19 -1.33
N ILE A 61 11.81 1.32 -0.37
CA ILE A 61 10.43 1.15 0.07
C ILE A 61 9.78 2.45 0.55
N CYS A 62 10.54 3.34 1.20
CA CYS A 62 10.02 4.62 1.66
C CYS A 62 9.68 5.52 0.48
N SER A 63 10.56 5.60 -0.53
CA SER A 63 10.31 6.35 -1.76
C SER A 63 9.14 5.81 -2.57
N LEU A 64 8.95 4.49 -2.64
CA LEU A 64 7.80 3.87 -3.31
C LEU A 64 6.50 4.28 -2.62
N CYS A 65 6.46 4.15 -1.28
CA CYS A 65 5.31 4.50 -0.47
C CYS A 65 5.00 6.01 -0.48
N LEU A 66 6.02 6.88 -0.42
CA LEU A 66 5.86 8.33 -0.56
C LEU A 66 5.31 8.70 -1.93
N THR A 67 5.82 8.09 -3.00
CA THR A 67 5.40 8.37 -4.37
C THR A 67 3.94 8.01 -4.59
N VAL A 68 3.53 6.80 -4.20
CA VAL A 68 2.15 6.33 -4.41
C VAL A 68 1.16 7.12 -3.54
N LEU A 69 1.53 7.48 -2.32
CA LEU A 69 0.68 8.29 -1.44
C LEU A 69 0.52 9.71 -1.96
N SER A 70 1.60 10.37 -2.37
CA SER A 70 1.55 11.71 -2.96
C SER A 70 0.64 11.71 -4.20
N ARG A 71 0.82 10.74 -5.10
CA ARG A 71 -0.01 10.62 -6.31
C ARG A 71 -1.49 10.38 -6.00
N LEU A 72 -1.79 9.55 -5.00
CA LEU A 72 -3.18 9.32 -4.58
C LEU A 72 -3.83 10.62 -4.11
N LEU A 73 -3.15 11.39 -3.25
CA LEU A 73 -3.67 12.67 -2.75
C LEU A 73 -3.86 13.69 -3.88
N ASP A 74 -2.87 13.80 -4.78
CA ASP A 74 -2.93 14.70 -5.93
C ASP A 74 -4.08 14.35 -6.89
N GLN A 75 -4.23 13.07 -7.25
CA GLN A 75 -5.25 12.61 -8.19
C GLN A 75 -6.67 12.72 -7.63
N THR A 76 -6.85 12.44 -6.34
CA THR A 76 -8.17 12.50 -5.69
C THR A 76 -8.54 13.92 -5.25
N GLY A 77 -7.57 14.84 -5.15
CA GLY A 77 -7.75 16.17 -4.58
C GLY A 77 -8.03 16.16 -3.07
N VAL A 78 -7.83 15.02 -2.40
CA VAL A 78 -8.01 14.90 -0.96
C VAL A 78 -6.90 15.65 -0.26
N HIS A 79 -7.29 16.60 0.58
CA HIS A 79 -6.34 17.42 1.32
C HIS A 79 -5.76 16.62 2.50
N PRO A 80 -4.46 16.73 2.83
CA PRO A 80 -3.84 15.92 3.90
C PRO A 80 -4.56 15.97 5.26
N GLN A 81 -5.21 17.09 5.60
CA GLN A 81 -6.00 17.28 6.83
C GLN A 81 -7.27 16.41 6.88
N GLN A 82 -7.73 15.92 5.73
CA GLN A 82 -8.89 15.03 5.64
C GLN A 82 -8.52 13.56 5.90
N ILE A 83 -7.26 13.25 6.20
CA ILE A 83 -6.82 11.91 6.58
C ILE A 83 -6.70 11.82 8.10
N GLY A 84 -7.40 10.86 8.71
CA GLY A 84 -7.37 10.60 10.15
C GLY A 84 -6.65 9.32 10.54
N ARG A 85 -6.44 8.42 9.58
CA ARG A 85 -5.69 7.18 9.77
C ARG A 85 -4.82 6.86 8.57
N LEU A 86 -3.59 6.46 8.84
CA LEU A 86 -2.62 6.02 7.83
C LEU A 86 -1.94 4.75 8.33
N ASP A 87 -2.22 3.62 7.68
CA ASP A 87 -1.54 2.35 7.94
C ASP A 87 -0.66 1.96 6.75
N VAL A 88 0.46 1.29 7.03
CA VAL A 88 1.34 0.72 6.00
C VAL A 88 1.36 -0.80 6.12
N GLY A 89 1.21 -1.51 5.01
CA GLY A 89 1.43 -2.95 4.92
C GLY A 89 2.72 -3.24 4.16
N THR A 90 3.66 -3.95 4.78
CA THR A 90 4.93 -4.31 4.13
C THR A 90 5.56 -5.53 4.80
N GLU A 91 6.40 -6.25 4.08
CA GLU A 91 7.40 -7.17 4.61
C GLU A 91 8.85 -6.68 4.39
N THR A 92 9.03 -5.51 3.79
CA THR A 92 10.32 -4.88 3.49
C THR A 92 10.78 -3.96 4.62
N ILE A 93 11.47 -4.54 5.61
CA ILE A 93 11.89 -3.84 6.83
C ILE A 93 13.21 -3.08 6.60
N VAL A 94 13.16 -1.75 6.68
CA VAL A 94 14.36 -0.87 6.67
C VAL A 94 14.88 -0.59 8.08
N ASP A 95 13.98 -0.44 9.04
CA ASP A 95 14.30 -0.21 10.45
C ASP A 95 13.44 -1.12 11.34
N LYS A 96 14.01 -1.60 12.45
CA LYS A 96 13.34 -2.56 13.35
C LYS A 96 12.38 -1.90 14.35
N ALA A 97 12.41 -0.58 14.46
CA ALA A 97 11.62 0.19 15.42
C ALA A 97 10.87 1.35 14.74
N LYS A 98 11.51 2.07 13.82
CA LYS A 98 10.90 3.18 13.10
C LYS A 98 10.08 2.67 11.91
N SER A 99 8.77 2.87 11.99
CA SER A 99 7.82 2.48 10.93
C SER A 99 7.94 3.35 9.67
N ILE A 100 7.66 2.78 8.51
CA ILE A 100 7.51 3.50 7.23
C ILE A 100 6.43 4.56 7.36
N LYS A 101 5.32 4.25 8.07
CA LYS A 101 4.27 5.23 8.38
C LYS A 101 4.82 6.55 8.92
N THR A 102 5.82 6.51 9.81
CA THR A 102 6.42 7.74 10.37
C THR A 102 7.24 8.53 9.36
N VAL A 103 7.75 7.90 8.30
CA VAL A 103 8.37 8.60 7.16
C VAL A 103 7.29 9.28 6.32
N LEU A 104 6.19 8.58 6.03
CA LEU A 104 5.07 9.12 5.24
C LEU A 104 4.41 10.36 5.86
N MET A 105 4.47 10.50 7.18
CA MET A 105 3.98 11.69 7.89
C MET A 105 4.60 13.00 7.39
N GLN A 106 5.75 12.99 6.71
CA GLN A 106 6.33 14.20 6.09
C GLN A 106 5.37 14.87 5.09
N LEU A 107 4.48 14.12 4.44
CA LEU A 107 3.46 14.65 3.52
C LEU A 107 2.30 15.37 4.24
N PHE A 108 2.23 15.26 5.57
CA PHE A 108 1.13 15.80 6.39
C PHE A 108 1.59 16.91 7.32
N VAL A 109 2.86 16.88 7.77
CA VAL A 109 3.42 17.84 8.73
C VAL A 109 3.41 19.27 8.19
N ASP A 110 3.76 19.48 6.91
CA ASP A 110 3.74 20.82 6.29
C ASP A 110 2.33 21.41 6.19
N HIS A 111 1.32 20.55 6.29
CA HIS A 111 -0.08 20.91 6.34
C HIS A 111 -0.61 21.01 7.79
N GLY A 112 0.22 20.77 8.81
CA GLY A 112 -0.18 20.82 10.22
C GLY A 112 -1.08 19.67 10.65
N ASN A 113 -1.18 18.58 9.88
CA ASN A 113 -1.90 17.38 10.28
C ASN A 113 -0.94 16.36 10.91
N THR A 114 -0.81 16.40 12.23
CA THR A 114 0.03 15.43 12.98
C THR A 114 -0.79 14.42 13.77
N ASP A 115 -2.10 14.62 13.87
CA ASP A 115 -3.03 13.75 14.57
C ASP A 115 -3.64 12.73 13.58
N VAL A 116 -2.84 11.70 13.26
CA VAL A 116 -3.18 10.65 12.31
C VAL A 116 -2.83 9.30 12.93
N GLU A 117 -3.83 8.45 13.16
CA GLU A 117 -3.67 7.10 13.69
C GLU A 117 -2.94 6.15 12.71
N GLY A 118 -2.62 4.94 13.17
CA GLY A 118 -2.05 3.87 12.34
C GLY A 118 -0.52 3.77 12.38
N VAL A 119 -0.03 2.60 11.99
CA VAL A 119 1.38 2.16 12.02
C VAL A 119 1.66 1.14 10.89
N ASP A 120 2.82 0.48 10.91
CA ASP A 120 3.12 -0.60 9.99
C ASP A 120 2.49 -1.92 10.48
N ASN A 121 1.98 -2.71 9.54
CA ASN A 121 1.36 -4.01 9.73
C ASN A 121 2.18 -5.05 8.94
N ILE A 122 2.77 -6.02 9.65
CA ILE A 122 3.77 -6.92 9.08
C ILE A 122 3.37 -8.37 9.33
N ASN A 123 3.09 -9.10 8.25
CA ASN A 123 3.06 -10.56 8.22
C ASN A 123 3.16 -11.03 6.77
N ALA A 124 4.38 -11.14 6.24
CA ALA A 124 4.64 -11.43 4.83
C ALA A 124 3.77 -10.55 3.89
N CYS A 125 3.36 -11.10 2.74
CA CYS A 125 2.45 -10.44 1.79
C CYS A 125 1.06 -10.07 2.36
N TYR A 126 0.70 -10.49 3.59
CA TYR A 126 -0.63 -10.22 4.19
C TYR A 126 -0.72 -8.85 4.88
N GLY A 127 0.40 -8.17 5.14
CA GLY A 127 0.43 -6.91 5.88
C GLY A 127 -0.51 -5.84 5.32
N GLY A 128 -0.62 -5.74 3.99
CA GLY A 128 -1.55 -4.82 3.32
C GLY A 128 -3.02 -5.13 3.61
N THR A 129 -3.40 -6.41 3.60
CA THR A 129 -4.77 -6.84 3.93
C THR A 129 -5.12 -6.55 5.39
N ALA A 130 -4.18 -6.81 6.32
CA ALA A 130 -4.37 -6.49 7.73
C ALA A 130 -4.61 -4.98 7.93
N ALA A 131 -3.84 -4.14 7.23
CA ALA A 131 -4.02 -2.68 7.26
C ALA A 131 -5.39 -2.24 6.71
N ILE A 132 -5.89 -2.88 5.64
CA ILE A 132 -7.25 -2.63 5.12
C ILE A 132 -8.31 -2.93 6.17
N PHE A 133 -8.25 -4.10 6.82
CA PHE A 133 -9.23 -4.43 7.86
C PHE A 133 -9.17 -3.47 9.04
N ASN A 134 -7.96 -3.07 9.47
CA ASN A 134 -7.80 -2.09 10.53
C ASN A 134 -8.43 -0.73 10.16
N ALA A 135 -8.27 -0.28 8.91
CA ALA A 135 -8.86 0.95 8.43
C ALA A 135 -10.40 0.91 8.35
N ILE A 136 -10.97 -0.19 7.85
CA ILE A 136 -12.43 -0.40 7.80
C ILE A 136 -13.00 -0.41 9.22
N HIS A 137 -12.41 -1.22 10.12
CA HIS A 137 -12.86 -1.29 11.51
C HIS A 137 -12.75 0.06 12.21
N TRP A 138 -11.71 0.86 11.93
CA TRP A 138 -11.58 2.20 12.49
C TRP A 138 -12.72 3.11 12.02
N ILE A 139 -13.04 3.13 10.72
CA ILE A 139 -14.16 3.91 10.17
C ILE A 139 -15.49 3.48 10.79
N GLU A 140 -15.72 2.18 10.97
CA GLU A 140 -16.97 1.66 11.54
C GLU A 140 -17.05 1.77 13.08
N SER A 141 -15.94 2.13 13.72
CA SER A 141 -15.86 2.23 15.18
C SER A 141 -16.46 3.52 15.74
N SER A 142 -16.68 3.53 17.05
CA SER A 142 -17.05 4.76 17.78
C SER A 142 -15.94 5.82 17.89
N PHE A 143 -14.71 5.50 17.46
CA PHE A 143 -13.57 6.41 17.46
C PHE A 143 -13.36 7.11 16.11
N TRP A 144 -14.17 6.79 15.10
CA TRP A 144 -14.09 7.47 13.81
C TRP A 144 -14.39 8.97 13.96
N ASP A 145 -13.53 9.80 13.40
CA ASP A 145 -13.58 11.26 13.51
C ASP A 145 -14.15 11.94 12.24
N GLY A 146 -14.69 11.15 11.31
CA GLY A 146 -15.25 11.63 10.04
C GLY A 146 -14.22 11.80 8.91
N ARG A 147 -12.93 11.61 9.17
CA ARG A 147 -11.86 11.69 8.16
C ARG A 147 -11.68 10.38 7.41
N TYR A 148 -11.00 10.42 6.27
CA TYR A 148 -10.65 9.23 5.51
C TYR A 148 -9.52 8.45 6.18
N ALA A 149 -9.49 7.15 5.90
CA ALA A 149 -8.31 6.32 6.14
C ALA A 149 -7.54 6.12 4.83
N VAL A 150 -6.22 6.01 4.93
CA VAL A 150 -5.37 5.61 3.82
C VAL A 150 -4.57 4.38 4.21
N VAL A 151 -4.53 3.40 3.31
CA VAL A 151 -3.67 2.23 3.44
C VAL A 151 -2.66 2.25 2.31
N VAL A 152 -1.38 2.25 2.67
CA VAL A 152 -0.28 2.11 1.71
C VAL A 152 0.30 0.72 1.84
N MET A 153 0.39 -0.03 0.75
CA MET A 153 1.05 -1.34 0.73
C MET A 153 2.21 -1.29 -0.25
N GLY A 154 3.37 -1.78 0.13
CA GLY A 154 4.52 -1.76 -0.76
C GLY A 154 5.58 -2.75 -0.32
N ASP A 155 6.31 -3.29 -1.30
CA ASP A 155 7.38 -4.25 -1.05
C ASP A 155 8.45 -4.23 -2.15
N ILE A 156 9.66 -4.63 -1.75
CA ILE A 156 10.79 -4.92 -2.64
C ILE A 156 11.21 -6.37 -2.40
N ALA A 157 10.68 -7.28 -3.22
CA ALA A 157 10.99 -8.70 -3.17
C ALA A 157 12.29 -9.01 -3.92
N VAL A 158 13.40 -9.11 -3.18
CA VAL A 158 14.71 -9.49 -3.70
C VAL A 158 15.15 -10.83 -3.14
N TYR A 159 15.54 -11.75 -4.02
CA TYR A 159 16.03 -13.07 -3.63
C TYR A 159 17.49 -13.29 -4.04
N ALA A 160 18.18 -14.09 -3.25
CA ALA A 160 19.52 -14.58 -3.57
C ALA A 160 19.53 -15.38 -4.88
N LYS A 161 20.73 -15.68 -5.39
CA LYS A 161 20.88 -16.51 -6.60
C LYS A 161 20.18 -17.85 -6.41
N GLY A 162 19.30 -18.22 -7.35
CA GLY A 162 18.55 -19.47 -7.33
C GLY A 162 17.20 -19.33 -8.02
N ASN A 163 16.39 -20.39 -7.94
CA ASN A 163 15.09 -20.46 -8.63
C ASN A 163 14.03 -19.45 -8.13
N ALA A 164 14.24 -18.82 -6.98
CA ALA A 164 13.35 -17.77 -6.46
C ALA A 164 13.69 -16.37 -7.00
N ARG A 165 14.90 -16.13 -7.51
CA ARG A 165 15.27 -14.82 -8.09
C ARG A 165 14.30 -14.33 -9.16
N PRO A 166 13.81 -15.17 -10.11
CA PRO A 166 12.86 -14.74 -11.13
C PRO A 166 11.45 -14.43 -10.61
N THR A 167 11.16 -14.68 -9.34
CA THR A 167 9.85 -14.41 -8.72
C THR A 167 9.86 -13.15 -7.85
N GLY A 168 10.91 -12.35 -7.92
CA GLY A 168 10.99 -11.06 -7.25
C GLY A 168 10.10 -10.00 -7.91
N GLY A 169 10.28 -8.77 -7.48
CA GLY A 169 9.52 -7.63 -7.98
C GLY A 169 9.55 -6.48 -6.98
N ALA A 170 9.11 -5.31 -7.43
CA ALA A 170 8.91 -4.16 -6.57
C ALA A 170 7.70 -3.35 -7.01
N GLY A 171 7.00 -2.77 -6.04
CA GLY A 171 5.86 -1.89 -6.28
C GLY A 171 5.20 -1.44 -4.99
N ALA A 172 4.34 -0.43 -5.11
CA ALA A 172 3.50 0.05 -4.02
C ALA A 172 2.11 0.46 -4.53
N CYS A 173 1.10 0.30 -3.70
CA CYS A 173 -0.30 0.67 -3.93
C CYS A 173 -0.80 1.50 -2.75
N ALA A 174 -1.62 2.52 -3.01
CA ALA A 174 -2.30 3.28 -1.96
C ALA A 174 -3.81 3.25 -2.19
N LEU A 175 -4.55 2.98 -1.12
CA LEU A 175 -6.01 2.91 -1.11
C LEU A 175 -6.56 4.01 -0.21
N LEU A 176 -7.47 4.82 -0.75
CA LEU A 176 -8.30 5.73 0.04
C LEU A 176 -9.56 4.96 0.49
N ILE A 177 -9.84 4.97 1.79
CA ILE A 177 -10.94 4.22 2.40
C ILE A 177 -11.89 5.19 3.11
N GLY A 178 -13.19 5.00 2.90
CA GLY A 178 -14.24 5.84 3.48
C GLY A 178 -15.66 5.31 3.21
N PRO A 179 -16.69 6.02 3.70
CA PRO A 179 -18.09 5.69 3.45
C PRO A 179 -18.49 5.99 2.00
N ASN A 180 -19.62 5.42 1.57
CA ASN A 180 -20.20 5.60 0.23
C ASN A 180 -19.23 5.21 -0.89
N ALA A 181 -18.44 4.16 -0.67
CA ALA A 181 -17.44 3.69 -1.59
C ALA A 181 -18.05 2.97 -2.81
N PRO A 182 -17.45 3.11 -4.01
CA PRO A 182 -17.84 2.32 -5.18
C PRO A 182 -17.45 0.83 -5.05
N ILE A 183 -16.45 0.51 -4.22
CA ILE A 183 -16.04 -0.86 -3.89
C ILE A 183 -16.29 -1.06 -2.40
N VAL A 184 -17.43 -1.64 -2.07
CA VAL A 184 -17.90 -1.83 -0.69
C VAL A 184 -17.39 -3.15 -0.14
N PHE A 185 -16.98 -3.18 1.12
CA PHE A 185 -16.68 -4.42 1.83
C PHE A 185 -17.97 -5.09 2.29
N GLU A 186 -18.13 -6.38 1.95
CA GLU A 186 -19.24 -7.19 2.45
C GLU A 186 -18.90 -7.72 3.86
N PRO A 187 -19.84 -7.64 4.83
CA PRO A 187 -19.65 -8.16 6.19
C PRO A 187 -19.55 -9.68 6.27
#